data_AF-A0A8S4MVE8-F1
#
_entry.id   AF-A0A8S4MVE8-F1
#
_cell.length_a   1.000
_cell.length_b   1.000
_cell.length_c   1.000
_cell.angle_alpha   90.00
_cell.angle_beta   90.00
_cell.angle_gamma   90.00
#
_symmetry.space_group_name_H-M   'P 1'
#
loop_
_entity.id
_entity.type
_entity.pdbx_description
1 polymer ?
#
loop_
_entity_poly.entity_id
_entity_poly.type
_entity_poly.pdbx_seq_one_letter_code
_entity_poly.pdbx_strand_id
1 'polypeptide(L)'
;MGIYLTHWSYTMLTLHFLVAFIVAVITYVRKPEASAESEKQPKENLGFDTIELETGETKAPKQNTTEQDPEKAEHSGKCTLVPWYMIISWILYDVILVFSIIVTGIYFGAVHDPKDGLDHYNFNRHGLNTVLMVIDFVISGTPIRILHMIYPMIYGFIYIIFNVIYWSFDKKNNIVYSILNYNPKTLPVAVGVILGLLIVGIPLLTIIFYGLFRLKRWIYFKIYKKDYVY
;
A
#
# COMPACT_ATOMS: atom_id res chain seq x y z
N MET A 1 -8.05 26.49 -14.37
CA MET A 1 -6.81 25.86 -13.89
C MET A 1 -7.07 24.36 -13.75
N GLY A 2 -6.31 23.52 -14.44
CA GLY A 2 -6.53 22.06 -14.43
C GLY A 2 -5.99 21.42 -13.14
N ILE A 3 -6.72 20.45 -12.59
CA ILE A 3 -6.27 19.69 -11.42
C ILE A 3 -5.50 18.45 -11.91
N TYR A 4 -4.18 18.62 -12.02
CA TYR A 4 -3.24 17.57 -12.44
C TYR A 4 -3.11 16.45 -11.40
N LEU A 5 -2.81 15.25 -11.86
CA LEU A 5 -2.46 14.07 -11.05
C LEU A 5 -1.31 14.38 -10.08
N THR A 6 -0.36 15.23 -10.48
CA THR A 6 0.72 15.70 -9.61
C THR A 6 0.18 16.39 -8.35
N HIS A 7 -0.86 17.21 -8.45
CA HIS A 7 -1.47 17.86 -7.27
C HIS A 7 -2.10 16.83 -6.33
N TRP A 8 -2.84 15.86 -6.88
CA TRP A 8 -3.40 14.74 -6.09
C TRP A 8 -2.30 13.93 -5.40
N SER A 9 -1.18 13.71 -6.09
CA SER A 9 -0.06 12.95 -5.55
C SER A 9 0.64 13.70 -4.41
N TYR A 10 0.84 15.02 -4.51
CA TYR A 10 1.34 15.81 -3.38
C TYR A 10 0.37 15.83 -2.20
N THR A 11 -0.93 15.94 -2.43
CA THR A 11 -1.92 15.85 -1.34
C THR A 11 -1.86 14.49 -0.65
N MET A 12 -1.70 13.39 -1.39
CA MET A 12 -1.53 12.06 -0.79
C MET A 12 -0.19 11.92 -0.07
N LEU A 13 0.89 12.50 -0.59
CA LEU A 13 2.20 12.51 0.05
C LEU A 13 2.17 13.25 1.39
N THR A 14 1.56 14.43 1.43
CA THR A 14 1.44 15.21 2.67
C THR A 14 0.57 14.48 3.68
N LEU A 15 -0.57 13.92 3.26
CA LEU A 15 -1.41 13.09 4.12
C LEU A 15 -0.67 11.88 4.67
N HIS A 16 0.09 11.17 3.83
CA HIS A 16 0.92 10.03 4.24
C HIS A 16 1.90 10.44 5.35
N PHE A 17 2.71 11.47 5.14
CA PHE A 17 3.69 11.89 6.15
C PHE A 17 3.03 12.42 7.43
N LEU A 18 1.90 13.13 7.33
CA LEU A 18 1.15 13.58 8.51
C LEU A 18 0.60 12.41 9.32
N VAL A 19 -0.02 11.42 8.66
CA VAL A 19 -0.54 10.22 9.33
C VAL A 19 0.62 9.40 9.91
N ALA A 20 1.69 9.17 9.15
CA ALA A 20 2.88 8.46 9.62
C ALA A 20 3.49 9.12 10.86
N PHE A 21 3.56 10.46 10.88
CA PHE A 21 4.01 11.21 12.05
C PHE A 21 3.09 10.99 13.26
N ILE A 22 1.76 11.09 13.08
CA ILE A 22 0.80 10.83 14.16
C ILE A 22 0.95 9.39 14.70
N VAL A 23 1.08 8.40 13.82
CA VAL A 23 1.28 6.99 14.22
C VAL A 23 2.61 6.83 14.97
N ALA A 24 3.68 7.47 14.52
CA ALA A 24 4.98 7.45 15.21
C ALA A 24 4.88 8.07 16.61
N VAL A 25 4.18 9.20 16.78
CA VAL A 25 3.96 9.82 18.09
C VAL A 25 3.13 8.92 19.00
N ILE A 26 2.02 8.36 18.50
CA ILE A 26 1.15 7.46 19.27
C ILE A 26 1.94 6.22 19.74
N THR A 27 2.70 5.60 18.84
CA THR A 27 3.49 4.40 19.17
C THR A 27 4.64 4.71 20.12
N TYR A 28 5.27 5.88 20.01
CA TYR A 28 6.29 6.34 20.95
C TYR A 28 5.74 6.59 22.35
N VAL A 29 4.60 7.29 22.46
CA VAL A 29 3.97 7.64 23.76
C VAL A 29 3.37 6.42 24.45
N ARG A 30 2.87 5.42 23.70
CA ARG A 30 2.28 4.18 24.25
C ARG A 30 3.30 3.09 24.60
N LYS A 31 4.59 3.29 24.29
CA LYS A 31 5.66 2.33 24.55
C LYS A 31 5.92 1.97 26.04
N PRO A 32 5.47 2.72 27.09
CA PRO A 32 5.79 2.35 28.47
C PRO A 32 5.16 1.06 29.03
N GLU A 33 4.02 0.58 28.52
CA GLU A 33 3.28 -0.55 29.16
C GLU A 33 3.57 -1.93 28.55
N ALA A 34 3.86 -2.03 27.24
CA ALA A 34 3.99 -3.33 26.56
C ALA A 34 5.29 -4.09 26.88
N SER A 35 6.36 -3.38 27.25
CA SER A 35 7.64 -3.98 27.64
C SER A 35 7.62 -4.63 29.02
N ALA A 36 6.67 -4.29 29.90
CA ALA A 36 6.55 -4.88 31.23
C ALA A 36 5.79 -6.22 31.24
N GLU A 37 4.98 -6.49 30.21
CA GLU A 37 4.11 -7.67 30.15
C GLU A 37 4.64 -8.77 29.21
N SER A 38 5.38 -8.40 28.16
CA SER A 38 5.99 -9.37 27.22
C SER A 38 7.14 -10.20 27.83
N GLU A 39 7.73 -9.79 28.95
CA GLU A 39 8.83 -10.53 29.59
C GLU A 39 8.33 -11.71 30.47
N LYS A 40 7.02 -11.83 30.69
CA LYS A 40 6.45 -12.83 31.61
C LYS A 40 5.94 -14.14 30.96
N GLN A 41 5.91 -14.29 29.64
CA GLN A 41 5.39 -15.51 29.01
C GLN A 41 6.48 -16.38 28.35
N PRO A 42 6.65 -17.65 28.78
CA PRO A 42 7.54 -18.60 28.11
C PRO A 42 7.04 -18.94 26.69
N LYS A 43 7.93 -18.91 25.71
CA LYS A 43 7.64 -19.27 24.32
C LYS A 43 7.51 -20.78 24.18
N GLU A 44 6.29 -21.29 24.10
CA GLU A 44 6.00 -22.68 23.74
C GLU A 44 5.85 -22.82 22.22
N ASN A 45 6.58 -23.79 21.65
CA ASN A 45 6.69 -24.01 20.20
C ASN A 45 5.38 -24.57 19.63
N LEU A 46 4.69 -23.81 18.76
CA LEU A 46 3.56 -24.34 18.00
C LEU A 46 4.04 -24.98 16.69
N GLY A 47 4.03 -26.31 16.67
CA GLY A 47 4.12 -27.12 15.46
C GLY A 47 2.89 -26.93 14.58
N PHE A 48 3.13 -26.91 13.28
CA PHE A 48 2.12 -26.75 12.24
C PHE A 48 1.63 -28.14 11.82
N ASP A 49 0.46 -28.56 12.30
CA ASP A 49 -0.17 -29.81 11.84
C ASP A 49 -1.18 -29.53 10.71
N THR A 50 -0.98 -30.29 9.64
CA THR A 50 -1.76 -30.35 8.40
C THR A 50 -3.19 -30.82 8.63
N ILE A 51 -4.17 -30.15 8.01
CA ILE A 51 -5.58 -30.54 8.00
C ILE A 51 -5.75 -31.77 7.09
N GLU A 52 -5.98 -32.95 7.67
CA GLU A 52 -6.54 -34.10 6.97
C GLU A 52 -8.07 -33.99 6.89
N LEU A 53 -8.61 -34.28 5.71
CA LEU A 53 -10.04 -34.28 5.39
C LEU A 53 -10.69 -35.58 5.88
N GLU A 54 -11.54 -35.51 6.90
CA GLU A 54 -12.33 -36.67 7.34
C GLU A 54 -13.51 -36.94 6.40
N THR A 55 -13.52 -38.16 5.84
CA THR A 55 -14.67 -38.76 5.15
C THR A 55 -15.43 -39.59 6.18
N GLY A 56 -16.74 -39.39 6.29
CA GLY A 56 -17.53 -39.81 7.45
C GLY A 56 -17.77 -41.31 7.61
N GLU A 57 -18.08 -41.70 8.86
CA GLU A 57 -18.94 -42.84 9.18
C GLU A 57 -19.52 -42.75 10.60
N THR A 58 -20.70 -43.36 10.74
CA THR A 58 -21.72 -43.23 11.80
C THR A 58 -21.41 -44.02 13.08
N LYS A 59 -21.77 -43.50 14.27
CA LYS A 59 -22.55 -44.16 15.37
C LYS A 59 -22.54 -43.36 16.69
N ALA A 60 -23.70 -43.25 17.33
CA ALA A 60 -23.92 -42.80 18.72
C ALA A 60 -24.22 -44.02 19.64
N PRO A 61 -24.54 -43.92 20.95
CA PRO A 61 -24.28 -42.87 21.96
C PRO A 61 -23.64 -43.44 23.27
N LYS A 62 -22.94 -42.63 24.07
CA LYS A 62 -22.84 -42.85 25.53
C LYS A 62 -22.75 -41.53 26.31
N GLN A 63 -23.77 -41.28 27.12
CA GLN A 63 -23.74 -40.35 28.25
C GLN A 63 -22.64 -40.75 29.23
N ASN A 64 -21.91 -39.76 29.75
CA ASN A 64 -21.66 -39.64 31.18
C ASN A 64 -21.32 -38.19 31.54
N THR A 65 -22.14 -37.64 32.42
CA THR A 65 -22.00 -36.36 33.09
C THR A 65 -20.76 -36.37 33.97
N THR A 66 -19.87 -35.40 33.84
CA THR A 66 -19.02 -34.95 34.95
C THR A 66 -18.74 -33.47 34.76
N GLU A 67 -19.09 -32.70 35.78
CA GLU A 67 -18.84 -31.26 35.94
C GLU A 67 -17.36 -30.93 35.68
N GLN A 68 -17.07 -30.01 34.76
CA GLN A 68 -15.75 -29.37 34.67
C GLN A 68 -15.87 -27.90 34.22
N ASP A 69 -15.64 -27.04 35.21
CA ASP A 69 -15.07 -25.69 35.21
C ASP A 69 -15.43 -24.68 34.10
N PRO A 70 -16.05 -23.53 34.45
CA PRO A 70 -16.18 -22.39 33.53
C PRO A 70 -14.85 -21.68 33.22
N GLU A 71 -13.72 -22.15 33.76
CA GLU A 71 -12.41 -21.50 33.66
C GLU A 71 -11.68 -21.76 32.32
N LYS A 72 -12.16 -22.70 31.49
CA LYS A 72 -11.53 -23.02 30.19
C LYS A 72 -12.04 -22.22 28.99
N ALA A 73 -13.00 -21.32 29.18
CA ALA A 73 -13.56 -20.50 28.09
C ALA A 73 -12.79 -19.19 27.85
N GLU A 74 -11.82 -18.82 28.69
CA GLU A 74 -11.15 -17.52 28.65
C GLU A 74 -9.74 -17.54 28.02
N HIS A 75 -9.44 -18.55 27.20
CA HIS A 75 -8.24 -18.55 26.35
C HIS A 75 -8.55 -18.53 24.85
N SER A 76 -9.77 -18.10 24.50
CA SER A 76 -10.11 -17.70 23.14
C SER A 76 -9.22 -16.52 22.75
N GLY A 77 -8.31 -16.78 21.81
CA GLY A 77 -7.17 -15.93 21.51
C GLY A 77 -7.52 -14.46 21.34
N LYS A 78 -6.75 -13.60 21.99
CA LYS A 78 -6.67 -12.19 21.62
C LYS A 78 -6.16 -12.14 20.18
N CYS A 79 -7.08 -12.17 19.21
CA CYS A 79 -6.81 -11.71 17.85
C CYS A 79 -6.28 -10.29 18.00
N THR A 80 -4.97 -10.10 17.85
CA THR A 80 -4.36 -8.78 17.86
C THR A 80 -4.83 -8.06 16.60
N LEU A 81 -5.98 -7.40 16.71
CA LEU A 81 -6.54 -6.59 15.63
C LEU A 81 -5.57 -5.43 15.39
N VAL A 82 -5.07 -5.32 14.14
CA VAL A 82 -4.24 -4.19 13.74
C VAL A 82 -5.06 -2.91 13.94
N PRO A 83 -4.56 -1.92 14.69
CA PRO A 83 -5.30 -0.70 14.93
C PRO A 83 -5.68 -0.01 13.60
N TRP A 84 -6.91 0.48 13.50
CA TRP A 84 -7.47 1.06 12.27
C TRP A 84 -6.60 2.19 11.68
N TYR A 85 -5.94 3.00 12.52
CA TYR A 85 -5.07 4.09 12.08
C TYR A 85 -3.79 3.60 11.40
N MET A 86 -3.28 2.42 11.78
CA MET A 86 -2.15 1.78 11.09
C MET A 86 -2.57 1.28 9.71
N ILE A 87 -3.80 0.77 9.59
CA ILE A 87 -4.37 0.35 8.30
C ILE A 87 -4.45 1.56 7.35
N ILE A 88 -4.93 2.71 7.82
CA ILE A 88 -4.97 3.94 7.01
C ILE A 88 -3.57 4.38 6.58
N SER A 89 -2.62 4.42 7.52
CA SER A 89 -1.23 4.76 7.20
C SER A 89 -0.65 3.84 6.13
N TRP A 90 -0.99 2.55 6.18
CA TRP A 90 -0.49 1.56 5.25
C TRP A 90 -1.12 1.71 3.85
N ILE A 91 -2.44 1.92 3.78
CA ILE A 91 -3.13 2.19 2.52
C ILE A 91 -2.55 3.44 1.84
N LEU A 92 -2.36 4.52 2.60
CA LEU A 92 -1.78 5.75 2.09
C LEU A 92 -0.38 5.50 1.54
N TYR A 93 0.48 4.82 2.30
CA TYR A 93 1.82 4.43 1.89
C TYR A 93 1.83 3.65 0.57
N ASP A 94 1.00 2.61 0.45
CA ASP A 94 0.95 1.78 -0.76
C ASP A 94 0.50 2.59 -1.99
N VAL A 95 -0.46 3.51 -1.82
CA VAL A 95 -0.93 4.39 -2.89
C VAL A 95 0.19 5.35 -3.32
N ILE A 96 0.78 6.08 -2.38
CA ILE A 96 1.75 7.12 -2.74
C ILE A 96 3.07 6.54 -3.24
N LEU A 97 3.49 5.39 -2.73
CA LEU A 97 4.70 4.71 -3.18
C LEU A 97 4.62 4.41 -4.69
N VAL A 98 3.49 3.88 -5.17
CA VAL A 98 3.29 3.59 -6.59
C VAL A 98 3.10 4.88 -7.40
N PHE A 99 2.25 5.81 -6.95
CA PHE A 99 1.93 7.01 -7.73
C PHE A 99 3.06 8.03 -7.82
N SER A 100 3.99 8.05 -6.86
CA SER A 100 5.20 8.89 -6.94
C SER A 100 6.01 8.55 -8.21
N ILE A 101 6.25 7.25 -8.45
CA ILE A 101 6.95 6.75 -9.64
C ILE A 101 6.14 7.01 -10.91
N ILE A 102 4.83 6.76 -10.91
CA ILE A 102 3.96 6.98 -12.08
C ILE A 102 3.98 8.46 -12.50
N VAL A 103 3.81 9.40 -11.56
CA VAL A 103 3.81 10.83 -11.86
C VAL A 103 5.14 11.28 -12.45
N THR A 104 6.25 10.78 -11.91
CA THR A 104 7.60 11.08 -12.41
C THR A 104 7.80 10.47 -13.80
N GLY A 105 7.42 9.20 -13.99
CA GLY A 105 7.55 8.49 -15.25
C GLY A 105 6.71 9.10 -16.38
N ILE A 106 5.47 9.49 -16.09
CA ILE A 106 4.63 10.20 -17.08
C ILE A 106 5.26 11.54 -17.44
N TYR A 107 5.77 12.29 -16.46
CA TYR A 107 6.40 13.57 -16.74
C TYR A 107 7.61 13.41 -17.66
N PHE A 108 8.60 12.62 -17.27
CA PHE A 108 9.84 12.46 -18.05
C PHE A 108 9.65 11.66 -19.34
N GLY A 109 8.67 10.74 -19.39
CA GLY A 109 8.44 9.88 -20.55
C GLY A 109 7.48 10.47 -21.59
N ALA A 110 6.58 11.39 -21.20
CA ALA A 110 5.50 11.84 -22.08
C ALA A 110 5.23 13.36 -22.06
N VAL A 111 5.79 14.11 -21.12
CA VAL A 111 5.49 15.56 -20.98
C VAL A 111 6.74 16.43 -21.17
N HIS A 112 7.89 16.00 -20.66
CA HIS A 112 9.14 16.74 -20.74
C HIS A 112 9.69 16.72 -22.17
N ASP A 113 9.95 17.90 -22.76
CA ASP A 113 10.77 18.00 -23.98
C ASP A 113 12.25 18.01 -23.55
N PRO A 114 13.06 17.04 -23.98
CA PRO A 114 14.49 17.00 -23.66
C PRO A 114 15.27 18.26 -24.05
N LYS A 115 14.74 19.08 -24.98
CA LYS A 115 15.33 20.34 -25.41
C LYS A 115 15.17 21.46 -24.39
N ASP A 116 14.20 21.37 -23.48
CA ASP A 116 13.94 22.38 -22.46
C ASP A 116 14.96 22.34 -21.31
N GLY A 117 15.85 21.34 -21.30
CA GLY A 117 16.83 21.12 -20.23
C GLY A 117 16.17 20.72 -18.90
N LEU A 118 16.99 20.33 -17.93
CA LEU A 118 16.48 19.98 -16.59
C LEU A 118 16.22 21.26 -15.78
N ASP A 119 15.05 21.85 -15.97
CA ASP A 119 14.59 22.94 -15.11
C ASP A 119 14.36 22.43 -13.67
N HIS A 120 15.05 23.04 -12.71
CA HIS A 120 14.95 22.71 -11.28
C HIS A 120 13.51 22.79 -10.77
N TYR A 121 12.71 23.72 -11.31
CA TYR A 121 11.31 23.89 -10.93
C TYR A 121 10.47 22.65 -11.33
N ASN A 122 10.67 22.17 -12.55
CA ASN A 122 9.99 20.99 -13.06
C ASN A 122 10.46 19.69 -12.37
N PHE A 123 11.77 19.56 -12.11
CA PHE A 123 12.30 18.44 -11.34
C PHE A 123 11.70 18.42 -9.93
N ASN A 124 11.63 19.57 -9.26
CA ASN A 124 11.02 19.65 -7.93
C ASN A 124 9.55 19.23 -7.98
N ARG A 125 8.78 19.73 -8.96
CA ARG A 125 7.34 19.47 -9.12
C ARG A 125 7.00 18.01 -9.45
N HIS A 126 7.91 17.23 -10.02
CA HIS A 126 7.60 15.86 -10.44
C HIS A 126 8.48 14.81 -9.75
N GLY A 127 9.79 15.07 -9.62
CA GLY A 127 10.77 14.15 -9.04
C GLY A 127 10.84 14.16 -7.51
N LEU A 128 10.55 15.29 -6.83
CA LEU A 128 10.71 15.36 -5.37
C LEU A 128 9.85 14.32 -4.63
N ASN A 129 8.63 14.09 -5.11
CA ASN A 129 7.73 13.08 -4.54
C ASN A 129 8.36 11.67 -4.59
N THR A 130 8.92 11.29 -5.73
CA THR A 130 9.65 10.02 -5.88
C THR A 130 10.84 9.94 -4.93
N VAL A 131 11.65 10.99 -4.83
CA VAL A 131 12.81 11.00 -3.94
C VAL A 131 12.38 10.75 -2.49
N LEU A 132 11.36 11.47 -2.02
CA LEU A 132 10.84 11.31 -0.66
C LEU A 132 10.29 9.91 -0.42
N MET A 133 9.52 9.36 -1.35
CA MET A 133 8.97 8.01 -1.21
C MET A 133 10.02 6.89 -1.33
N VAL A 134 11.07 7.07 -2.13
CA VAL A 134 12.17 6.11 -2.20
C VAL A 134 12.96 6.11 -0.89
N ILE A 135 13.23 7.29 -0.31
CA ILE A 135 13.88 7.40 1.00
C ILE A 135 13.02 6.74 2.07
N ASP A 136 11.71 7.07 2.12
CA ASP A 136 10.77 6.47 3.07
C ASP A 136 10.67 4.95 2.89
N PHE A 137 10.64 4.47 1.65
CA PHE A 137 10.66 3.04 1.36
C PHE A 137 11.93 2.35 1.85
N VAL A 138 13.11 2.96 1.70
CA VAL A 138 14.37 2.36 2.14
C VAL A 138 14.46 2.33 3.66
N ILE A 139 14.06 3.40 4.34
CA ILE A 139 14.15 3.54 5.80
C ILE A 139 13.06 2.76 6.52
N SER A 140 11.82 2.80 6.03
CA SER A 140 10.68 2.20 6.70
C SER A 140 10.69 0.67 6.63
N GLY A 141 10.20 0.04 7.70
CA GLY A 141 9.93 -1.39 7.75
C GLY A 141 8.53 -1.77 7.26
N THR A 142 7.81 -0.84 6.61
CA THR A 142 6.40 -1.02 6.25
C THR A 142 6.24 -2.23 5.33
N PRO A 143 5.43 -3.23 5.72
CA PRO A 143 5.27 -4.43 4.92
C PRO A 143 4.65 -4.13 3.56
N ILE A 144 5.10 -4.79 2.50
CA ILE A 144 4.43 -4.73 1.19
C ILE A 144 3.87 -6.12 0.87
N ARG A 145 2.61 -6.18 0.45
CA ARG A 145 1.91 -7.41 0.06
C ARG A 145 1.32 -7.23 -1.34
N ILE A 146 1.37 -8.29 -2.16
CA ILE A 146 0.90 -8.24 -3.55
C ILE A 146 -0.59 -7.83 -3.63
N LEU A 147 -1.42 -8.31 -2.70
CA LEU A 147 -2.85 -7.97 -2.64
C LEU A 147 -3.12 -6.48 -2.40
N HIS A 148 -2.15 -5.74 -1.88
CA HIS A 148 -2.29 -4.30 -1.64
C HIS A 148 -2.28 -3.48 -2.92
N MET A 149 -2.00 -4.09 -4.09
CA MET A 149 -2.13 -3.41 -5.39
C MET A 149 -3.54 -2.85 -5.63
N ILE A 150 -4.55 -3.38 -4.93
CA ILE A 150 -5.93 -2.89 -5.04
C ILE A 150 -6.06 -1.42 -4.62
N TYR A 151 -5.27 -0.95 -3.65
CA TYR A 151 -5.34 0.42 -3.16
C TYR A 151 -4.89 1.46 -4.20
N PRO A 152 -3.69 1.36 -4.81
CA PRO A 152 -3.30 2.25 -5.90
C PRO A 152 -4.23 2.08 -7.13
N MET A 153 -4.75 0.88 -7.42
CA MET A 153 -5.73 0.71 -8.50
C MET A 153 -7.01 1.52 -8.27
N ILE A 154 -7.61 1.43 -7.07
CA ILE A 154 -8.80 2.19 -6.70
C ILE A 154 -8.52 3.70 -6.82
N TYR A 155 -7.38 4.16 -6.30
CA TYR A 155 -6.99 5.57 -6.40
C TYR A 155 -6.84 6.03 -7.86
N GLY A 156 -6.18 5.23 -8.71
CA GLY A 156 -6.07 5.50 -10.13
C GLY A 156 -7.43 5.57 -10.83
N PHE A 157 -8.32 4.63 -10.51
CA PHE A 157 -9.67 4.60 -11.05
C PHE A 157 -10.50 5.83 -10.66
N ILE A 158 -10.42 6.26 -9.39
CA ILE A 158 -11.06 7.49 -8.91
C ILE A 158 -10.55 8.71 -9.70
N TYR A 159 -9.23 8.81 -9.91
CA TYR A 159 -8.66 9.90 -10.69
C TYR A 159 -9.15 9.91 -12.14
N ILE A 160 -9.28 8.74 -12.77
CA ILE A 160 -9.80 8.62 -14.14
C ILE A 160 -11.25 9.10 -14.21
N ILE A 161 -12.11 8.69 -13.28
CA ILE A 161 -13.50 9.17 -13.21
C ILE A 161 -13.52 10.70 -13.09
N PHE A 162 -12.75 11.26 -12.17
CA PHE A 162 -12.63 12.71 -12.01
C PHE A 162 -12.18 13.39 -13.31
N ASN A 163 -11.17 12.84 -14.00
CA ASN A 163 -10.61 13.41 -15.22
C ASN A 163 -11.62 13.39 -16.39
N VAL A 164 -12.36 12.30 -16.55
CA VAL A 164 -13.41 12.16 -17.57
C VAL A 164 -14.57 13.12 -17.31
N ILE A 165 -15.02 13.24 -16.05
CA ILE A 165 -16.06 14.21 -15.67
C ILE A 165 -15.58 15.64 -15.96
N TYR A 166 -14.35 15.98 -15.56
CA TYR A 166 -13.76 17.30 -15.81
C TYR A 166 -13.71 17.63 -17.30
N TRP A 167 -13.26 16.68 -18.14
CA TRP A 167 -13.27 16.82 -19.59
C TRP A 167 -14.68 16.99 -20.17
N SER A 168 -15.69 16.31 -19.63
CA SER A 168 -17.05 16.35 -20.16
C SER A 168 -17.72 17.73 -20.10
N PHE A 169 -17.31 18.59 -19.15
CA PHE A 169 -17.82 19.94 -19.02
C PHE A 169 -17.35 20.88 -20.13
N ASP A 170 -16.15 20.67 -20.67
CA ASP A 170 -15.63 21.42 -21.82
C ASP A 170 -14.58 20.57 -22.56
N LYS A 171 -15.01 19.91 -23.64
CA LYS A 171 -14.18 18.97 -24.39
C LYS A 171 -13.00 19.62 -25.13
N LYS A 172 -12.99 20.96 -25.23
CA LYS A 172 -11.95 21.73 -25.91
C LYS A 172 -10.94 22.30 -24.91
N ASN A 173 -11.41 22.88 -23.81
CA ASN A 173 -10.53 23.58 -22.86
C ASN A 173 -10.15 22.72 -21.64
N ASN A 174 -10.95 21.72 -21.27
CA ASN A 174 -10.69 20.87 -20.10
C ASN A 174 -9.88 19.61 -20.47
N ILE A 175 -8.74 19.81 -21.14
CA ILE A 175 -7.78 18.74 -21.44
C ILE A 175 -6.63 18.87 -20.45
N VAL A 176 -6.61 18.02 -19.42
CA VAL A 176 -5.56 18.05 -18.38
C VAL A 176 -4.21 17.58 -18.95
N TYR A 177 -4.24 16.50 -19.74
CA TYR A 177 -3.08 15.97 -20.44
C TYR A 177 -3.46 15.69 -21.88
N SER A 178 -2.60 16.10 -22.81
CA SER A 178 -2.80 15.83 -24.24
C SER A 178 -2.94 14.33 -24.54
N ILE A 179 -2.23 13.48 -23.77
CA ILE A 179 -2.30 12.02 -23.89
C ILE A 179 -3.59 11.42 -23.35
N LEU A 180 -4.31 12.13 -22.47
CA LEU A 180 -5.64 11.77 -21.96
C LEU A 180 -6.73 12.62 -22.62
N ASN A 181 -6.57 12.92 -23.90
CA ASN A 181 -7.59 13.62 -24.67
C ASN A 181 -8.66 12.64 -25.14
N TYR A 182 -9.86 12.73 -24.59
CA TYR A 182 -10.98 11.83 -24.89
C TYR A 182 -11.78 12.23 -26.15
N ASN A 183 -11.29 13.17 -26.96
CA ASN A 183 -11.91 13.49 -28.25
C ASN A 183 -11.76 12.33 -29.26
N PRO A 184 -12.67 12.19 -30.24
CA PRO A 184 -12.75 11.00 -31.09
C PRO A 184 -11.43 10.57 -31.76
N LYS A 185 -10.59 11.53 -32.16
CA LYS A 185 -9.30 11.25 -32.83
C LYS A 185 -8.23 10.69 -31.88
N THR A 186 -8.29 11.04 -30.60
CA THR A 186 -7.28 10.69 -29.58
C THR A 186 -7.77 9.68 -28.56
N LEU A 187 -9.07 9.37 -28.57
CA LEU A 187 -9.72 8.45 -27.64
C LEU A 187 -9.04 7.07 -27.55
N PRO A 188 -8.65 6.40 -28.64
CA PRO A 188 -7.98 5.09 -28.54
C PRO A 188 -6.64 5.17 -27.79
N VAL A 189 -5.89 6.26 -27.96
CA VAL A 189 -4.63 6.49 -27.25
C VAL A 189 -4.88 6.70 -25.77
N ALA A 190 -5.85 7.55 -25.41
CA ALA A 190 -6.21 7.80 -24.01
C ALA A 190 -6.65 6.52 -23.29
N VAL A 191 -7.51 5.71 -23.93
CA VAL A 191 -7.95 4.42 -23.38
C VAL A 191 -6.78 3.44 -23.24
N GLY A 192 -5.92 3.34 -24.26
CA GLY A 192 -4.74 2.48 -24.23
C GLY A 192 -3.78 2.82 -23.09
N VAL A 193 -3.54 4.11 -22.85
CA VAL A 193 -2.68 4.58 -21.76
C VAL A 193 -3.30 4.31 -20.40
N ILE A 194 -4.61 4.52 -20.24
CA ILE A 194 -5.33 4.22 -19.00
C ILE A 194 -5.27 2.73 -18.69
N LEU A 195 -5.63 1.88 -19.66
CA LEU A 195 -5.60 0.43 -19.46
C LEU A 195 -4.18 -0.09 -19.25
N GLY A 196 -3.21 0.44 -20.00
CA GLY A 196 -1.80 0.11 -19.82
C GLY A 196 -1.29 0.44 -18.41
N LEU A 197 -1.61 1.62 -17.88
CA LEU A 197 -1.23 1.99 -16.52
C LEU A 197 -1.98 1.18 -15.45
N LEU A 198 -3.29 0.95 -15.60
CA LEU A 198 -4.08 0.21 -14.62
C LEU A 198 -3.76 -1.28 -14.57
N ILE A 199 -3.63 -1.92 -15.73
CA ILE A 199 -3.48 -3.38 -15.85
C ILE A 199 -2.01 -3.80 -15.82
N VAL A 200 -1.09 -2.95 -16.29
CA VAL A 200 0.33 -3.27 -16.36
C VAL A 200 1.15 -2.40 -15.42
N GLY A 201 1.04 -1.07 -15.54
CA GLY A 201 1.90 -0.14 -14.79
C GLY A 201 1.81 -0.30 -13.27
N ILE A 202 0.61 -0.22 -12.70
CA ILE A 202 0.37 -0.33 -11.26
C ILE A 202 0.74 -1.73 -10.73
N PRO A 203 0.29 -2.85 -11.34
CA PRO A 203 0.72 -4.20 -10.94
C PRO A 203 2.22 -4.40 -11.01
N LEU A 204 2.86 -3.99 -12.10
CA LEU A 204 4.29 -4.13 -12.29
C LEU A 204 5.08 -3.39 -11.21
N LEU A 205 4.73 -2.14 -10.94
CA LEU A 205 5.37 -1.36 -9.87
C LEU A 205 5.15 -2.00 -8.49
N THR A 206 3.94 -2.50 -8.21
CA THR A 206 3.66 -3.18 -6.94
C THR A 206 4.49 -4.45 -6.79
N ILE A 207 4.64 -5.24 -7.86
CA ILE A 207 5.48 -6.45 -7.88
C ILE A 207 6.96 -6.08 -7.69
N ILE A 208 7.45 -5.03 -8.33
CA ILE A 208 8.82 -4.53 -8.16
C ILE A 208 9.06 -4.14 -6.70
N PHE A 209 8.19 -3.31 -6.11
CA PHE A 209 8.32 -2.90 -4.71
C PHE A 209 8.20 -4.06 -3.73
N TYR A 210 7.33 -5.03 -4.02
CA TYR A 210 7.26 -6.28 -3.26
C TYR A 210 8.58 -7.06 -3.33
N GLY A 211 9.18 -7.19 -4.51
CA GLY A 211 10.49 -7.82 -4.69
C GLY A 211 11.60 -7.12 -3.92
N LEU A 212 11.65 -5.77 -4.01
CA LEU A 212 12.59 -4.95 -3.25
C LEU A 212 12.38 -5.10 -1.74
N PHE A 213 11.14 -5.15 -1.28
CA PHE A 213 10.81 -5.39 0.12
C PHE A 213 11.30 -6.76 0.60
N ARG A 214 11.08 -7.82 -0.20
CA ARG A 214 11.62 -9.16 0.08
C ARG A 214 13.14 -9.16 0.14
N LEU A 215 13.80 -8.42 -0.77
CA LEU A 215 15.25 -8.25 -0.76
C LEU A 215 15.73 -7.56 0.53
N LYS A 216 15.08 -6.46 0.95
CA LYS A 216 15.39 -5.78 2.22
C LYS A 216 15.34 -6.75 3.41
N ARG A 217 14.28 -7.55 3.49
CA ARG A 217 14.12 -8.55 4.55
C ARG A 217 15.20 -9.63 4.51
N TRP A 218 15.54 -10.10 3.32
CA TRP A 218 16.59 -11.10 3.15
C TRP A 218 17.96 -10.57 3.59
N ILE A 219 18.30 -9.33 3.21
CA ILE A 219 19.53 -8.65 3.65
C ILE A 219 19.54 -8.55 5.18
N TYR A 220 18.45 -8.09 5.77
CA TYR A 220 18.34 -7.98 7.23
C TYR A 220 18.52 -9.33 7.94
N PHE A 221 17.82 -10.37 7.47
CA PHE A 221 17.97 -11.71 8.04
C PHE A 221 19.41 -12.22 7.91
N LYS A 222 20.06 -11.97 6.77
CA LYS A 222 21.45 -12.39 6.55
C LYS A 222 22.44 -11.68 7.48
N ILE A 223 22.22 -10.41 7.77
CA ILE A 223 23.10 -9.60 8.64
C ILE A 223 22.85 -9.91 10.12
N TYR A 224 21.59 -9.94 10.54
CA TYR A 224 21.22 -10.00 11.96
C TYR A 224 20.82 -11.39 12.46
N LYS A 225 20.66 -12.38 11.56
CA LYS A 225 20.16 -13.74 11.86
C LYS A 225 18.85 -13.75 12.67
N LYS A 226 18.03 -12.73 12.50
CA LYS A 226 16.74 -12.56 13.16
C LYS A 226 15.66 -12.38 12.11
N ASP A 227 14.52 -13.02 12.34
CA ASP A 227 13.34 -12.75 11.55
C ASP A 227 12.82 -11.35 11.83
N TYR A 228 12.36 -10.69 10.76
CA TYR A 228 11.64 -9.42 10.87
C TYR A 228 10.30 -9.69 11.58
N VAL A 229 10.17 -9.21 12.82
CA VAL A 229 8.91 -9.22 13.58
C VAL A 229 8.15 -7.93 13.25
N TYR A 230 6.88 -8.05 12.87
CA TYR A 230 5.96 -6.91 12.65
C TYR A 230 5.12 -6.68 13.89
#